data_AF-A0AAE7GYK4-F1
#
_entry.id   AF-A0AAE7GYK4-F1
#
_cell.length_a   1.000
_cell.length_b   1.000
_cell.length_c   1.000
_cell.angle_alpha   90.00
_cell.angle_beta   90.00
_cell.angle_gamma   90.00
#
_symmetry.space_group_name_H-M   'P 1'
#
loop_
_entity.id
_entity.type
_entity.pdbx_description
1 polymer ?
#
loop_
_entity_poly.entity_id
_entity_poly.type
_entity_poly.pdbx_seq_one_letter_code
_entity_poly.pdbx_strand_id
1 'polypeptide(L)'
;MESLFEKISAYNIFNNIIPGAVFCYFFNLFFSVNLGGDGTAYNLCLFYFWGVFVSRIGSLLIEMLAIKIKFVKYAPYGDYLMASRNDPDLKMFLEVNNMLRTFSAVFLCLLVVFLLSFLVQHFDIKWFLIEGFSIAGSSASFFLFLIMMFAYRKQTSYIVKRINNQTA
;
A
#
# COMPACT_ATOMS: atom_id res chain seq x y z
N MET A 1 7.52 -7.13 27.73
CA MET A 1 7.61 -6.53 26.38
C MET A 1 7.12 -7.50 25.31
N GLU A 2 7.36 -8.81 25.45
CA GLU A 2 6.77 -9.85 24.59
C GLU A 2 5.24 -9.77 24.50
N SER A 3 4.55 -9.52 25.63
CA SER A 3 3.08 -9.45 25.67
C SER A 3 2.44 -8.25 24.96
N LEU A 4 3.20 -7.17 24.69
CA LEU A 4 2.72 -6.04 23.88
C LEU A 4 2.94 -6.30 22.38
N PHE A 5 4.06 -6.95 22.04
CA PHE A 5 4.35 -7.44 20.69
C PHE A 5 3.45 -8.62 20.27
N GLU A 6 2.93 -9.40 21.22
CA GLU A 6 1.92 -10.44 20.94
C GLU A 6 0.51 -9.86 20.73
N LYS A 7 0.19 -8.72 21.36
CA LYS A 7 -1.12 -8.06 21.25
C LYS A 7 -1.26 -7.22 19.98
N ILE A 8 -0.19 -6.56 19.54
CA ILE A 8 -0.15 -6.03 18.18
C ILE A 8 0.19 -7.23 17.30
N SER A 9 -0.78 -7.78 16.55
CA SER A 9 -0.47 -8.96 15.72
C SER A 9 0.80 -8.68 14.91
N ALA A 10 1.83 -9.52 15.04
CA ALA A 10 3.09 -9.32 14.32
C ALA A 10 2.83 -9.07 12.83
N TYR A 11 1.80 -9.73 12.30
CA TYR A 11 1.29 -9.56 10.96
C TYR A 11 0.87 -8.11 10.64
N ASN A 12 0.14 -7.43 11.52
CA ASN A 12 -0.19 -6.01 11.36
C ASN A 12 1.04 -5.10 11.37
N ILE A 13 2.06 -5.42 12.18
CA ILE A 13 3.33 -4.67 12.16
C ILE A 13 4.02 -4.86 10.81
N PHE A 14 4.17 -6.11 10.37
CA PHE A 14 4.81 -6.43 9.09
C PHE A 14 4.07 -5.83 7.90
N ASN A 15 2.74 -5.84 7.89
CA ASN A 15 1.92 -5.25 6.83
C ASN A 15 2.02 -3.72 6.71
N ASN A 16 2.61 -3.06 7.70
CA ASN A 16 2.96 -1.64 7.61
C ASN A 16 4.46 -1.45 7.34
N ILE A 17 5.34 -2.15 8.07
CA ILE A 17 6.80 -2.01 7.88
C ILE A 17 7.21 -2.35 6.44
N ILE A 18 6.71 -3.43 5.86
CA ILE A 18 7.14 -3.87 4.53
C ILE A 18 6.76 -2.83 3.46
N PRO A 19 5.49 -2.37 3.34
CA PRO A 19 5.18 -1.31 2.38
C PRO A 19 5.94 -0.02 2.61
N GLY A 20 6.19 0.37 3.86
CA GLY A 20 6.98 1.57 4.14
C GLY A 20 8.46 1.43 3.79
N ALA A 21 9.06 0.26 4.00
CA ALA A 21 10.42 -0.04 3.55
C ALA A 21 10.53 0.00 2.02
N VAL A 22 9.56 -0.60 1.32
CA VAL A 22 9.47 -0.55 -0.15
C VAL A 22 9.31 0.90 -0.63
N PHE A 23 8.46 1.69 0.01
CA PHE A 23 8.32 3.11 -0.31
C PHE A 23 9.63 3.87 -0.12
N CYS A 24 10.29 3.76 1.03
CA CYS A 24 11.56 4.45 1.29
C CYS A 24 12.65 4.03 0.31
N TYR A 25 12.76 2.72 0.01
CA TYR A 25 13.73 2.20 -0.94
C TYR A 25 13.54 2.78 -2.34
N PHE A 26 12.33 2.69 -2.90
CA PHE A 26 12.07 3.21 -4.23
C PHE A 26 12.11 4.73 -4.30
N PHE A 27 11.71 5.42 -3.23
CA PHE A 27 11.82 6.88 -3.15
C PHE A 27 13.29 7.32 -3.24
N ASN A 28 14.17 6.69 -2.47
CA ASN A 28 15.60 6.98 -2.54
C ASN A 28 16.19 6.57 -3.91
N LEU A 29 15.80 5.42 -4.45
CA LEU A 29 16.27 4.94 -5.75
C LEU A 29 15.90 5.89 -6.90
N PHE A 30 14.71 6.49 -6.86
CA PHE A 30 14.18 7.29 -7.96
C PHE A 30 14.42 8.79 -7.83
N PHE A 31 14.64 9.28 -6.61
CA PHE A 31 14.71 10.71 -6.34
C PHE A 31 15.97 11.12 -5.55
N SER A 32 16.84 10.18 -5.20
CA SER A 32 18.04 10.38 -4.35
C SER A 32 17.74 11.07 -3.01
N VAL A 33 16.54 10.83 -2.47
CA VAL A 33 16.11 11.34 -1.16
C VAL A 33 15.99 10.18 -0.18
N ASN A 34 16.81 10.21 0.87
CA ASN A 34 16.73 9.25 1.96
C ASN A 34 15.61 9.63 2.94
N LEU A 35 14.53 8.85 2.94
CA LEU A 35 13.41 8.98 3.89
C LEU A 35 13.61 8.14 5.17
N GLY A 36 14.71 7.38 5.23
CA GLY A 36 15.14 6.63 6.40
C GLY A 36 15.97 7.50 7.36
N GLY A 37 16.44 6.87 8.44
CA GLY A 37 17.23 7.49 9.49
C GLY A 37 18.54 6.74 9.75
N ASP A 38 19.37 7.33 10.61
CA ASP A 38 20.68 6.78 10.92
C ASP A 38 20.58 5.60 11.89
N GLY A 39 20.54 4.39 11.32
CA GLY A 39 20.59 3.13 12.05
C GLY A 39 19.30 2.31 11.99
N THR A 40 19.43 1.03 12.33
CA THR A 40 18.36 0.03 12.14
C THR A 40 17.08 0.36 12.92
N ALA A 41 17.21 0.82 14.17
CA ALA A 41 16.05 1.14 15.00
C ALA A 41 15.22 2.29 14.41
N TYR A 42 15.88 3.38 14.00
CA TYR A 42 15.22 4.52 13.35
C TYR A 42 14.57 4.13 12.03
N ASN A 43 15.25 3.31 11.21
CA ASN A 43 14.69 2.81 9.97
C ASN A 43 13.43 1.98 10.18
N LEU A 44 13.40 1.09 11.18
CA LEU A 44 12.19 0.32 11.49
C LEU A 44 11.02 1.23 11.90
N CYS A 45 11.27 2.25 12.73
CA CYS A 45 10.26 3.24 13.10
C CYS A 45 9.75 4.04 11.89
N LEU A 46 10.65 4.50 11.03
CA LEU A 46 10.29 5.27 9.83
C LEU A 46 9.57 4.40 8.79
N PHE A 47 9.99 3.17 8.58
CA PHE A 47 9.27 2.23 7.70
C PHE A 47 7.87 1.94 8.22
N TYR A 48 7.70 1.75 9.52
CA TYR A 48 6.35 1.63 10.08
C TYR A 48 5.52 2.90 9.84
N PHE A 49 6.07 4.08 10.11
CA PHE A 49 5.40 5.36 9.89
C PHE A 49 4.96 5.55 8.43
N TRP A 50 5.88 5.40 7.48
CA TRP A 50 5.61 5.55 6.06
C TRP A 50 4.62 4.49 5.56
N GLY A 51 4.72 3.27 6.07
CA GLY A 51 3.75 2.21 5.80
C GLY A 51 2.34 2.56 6.23
N VAL A 52 2.18 3.03 7.47
CA VAL A 52 0.90 3.50 8.00
C VAL A 52 0.38 4.68 7.16
N PHE A 53 1.24 5.65 6.85
CA PHE A 53 0.89 6.82 6.04
C PHE A 53 0.35 6.42 4.66
N VAL A 54 1.09 5.59 3.92
CA VAL A 54 0.68 5.12 2.60
C VAL A 54 -0.55 4.20 2.68
N SER A 55 -0.73 3.45 3.79
CA SER A 55 -1.95 2.64 3.99
C SER A 55 -3.22 3.50 4.04
N ARG A 56 -3.13 4.71 4.61
CA ARG A 56 -4.23 5.68 4.66
C ARG A 56 -4.53 6.24 3.29
N ILE A 57 -3.51 6.60 2.52
CA ILE A 57 -3.64 7.01 1.11
C ILE A 57 -4.35 5.90 0.33
N GLY A 58 -3.95 4.64 0.52
CA GLY A 58 -4.62 3.50 -0.08
C GLY A 58 -6.11 3.41 0.26
N SER A 59 -6.51 3.63 1.52
CA SER A 59 -7.92 3.47 1.92
C SER A 59 -8.76 4.66 1.49
N LEU A 60 -8.18 5.86 1.53
CA LEU A 60 -8.89 7.10 1.22
C LEU A 60 -8.99 7.34 -0.30
N LEU A 61 -7.99 6.91 -1.07
CA LEU A 61 -7.96 7.12 -2.53
C LEU A 61 -8.15 5.82 -3.31
N ILE A 62 -7.26 4.84 -3.17
CA ILE A 62 -7.27 3.62 -4.00
C ILE A 62 -8.56 2.84 -3.82
N GLU A 63 -8.94 2.55 -2.58
CA GLU A 63 -10.14 1.78 -2.26
C GLU A 63 -11.41 2.48 -2.71
N MET A 64 -11.56 3.76 -2.34
CA MET A 64 -12.70 4.58 -2.71
C MET A 64 -12.89 4.61 -4.24
N LEU A 65 -11.81 4.85 -5.00
CA LEU A 65 -11.86 4.87 -6.46
C LEU A 65 -12.15 3.48 -7.03
N ALA A 66 -11.49 2.43 -6.53
CA ALA A 66 -11.67 1.07 -7.01
C ALA A 66 -13.11 0.56 -6.83
N ILE A 67 -13.77 0.93 -5.73
CA ILE A 67 -15.20 0.64 -5.52
C ILE A 67 -16.06 1.46 -6.48
N LYS A 68 -15.79 2.79 -6.57
CA LYS A 68 -16.58 3.71 -7.40
C LYS A 68 -16.61 3.29 -8.88
N ILE A 69 -15.48 2.82 -9.41
CA ILE A 69 -15.38 2.33 -10.79
C ILE A 69 -15.72 0.83 -10.93
N LYS A 70 -16.18 0.18 -9.86
CA LYS A 70 -16.50 -1.27 -9.80
C LYS A 70 -15.32 -2.19 -10.16
N PHE A 71 -14.08 -1.72 -9.97
CA PHE A 71 -12.89 -2.53 -10.14
C PHE A 71 -12.78 -3.61 -9.06
N VAL A 72 -13.17 -3.28 -7.83
CA VAL A 72 -13.39 -4.24 -6.74
C VAL A 72 -14.83 -4.18 -6.25
N LYS A 73 -15.32 -5.30 -5.70
CA LYS A 73 -16.63 -5.40 -5.05
C LYS A 73 -16.45 -6.15 -3.74
N TYR A 74 -16.89 -5.56 -2.64
CA TYR A 74 -16.88 -6.21 -1.34
C TYR A 74 -18.19 -6.93 -1.05
N ALA A 75 -18.09 -7.93 -0.17
CA ALA A 75 -19.26 -8.53 0.46
C ALA A 75 -19.84 -7.57 1.51
N PRO A 76 -21.13 -7.68 1.82
CA PRO A 76 -21.73 -7.00 2.97
C PRO A 76 -20.95 -7.27 4.26
N TYR A 77 -20.84 -6.27 5.13
CA TYR A 77 -20.10 -6.39 6.39
C TYR A 77 -20.71 -7.46 7.33
N GLY A 78 -22.04 -7.60 7.32
CA GLY A 78 -22.73 -8.65 8.09
C GLY A 78 -22.28 -10.05 7.71
N ASP A 79 -22.17 -10.31 6.40
CA ASP A 79 -21.74 -11.61 5.87
C ASP A 79 -20.28 -11.89 6.24
N TYR A 80 -19.41 -10.87 6.20
CA TYR A 80 -18.04 -10.98 6.71
C TYR A 80 -18.00 -11.35 8.19
N LEU A 81 -18.82 -10.72 9.04
CA LEU A 81 -18.85 -11.02 10.47
C LEU A 81 -19.29 -12.46 10.76
N MET A 82 -20.23 -13.01 9.98
CA MET A 82 -20.64 -14.40 10.11
C MET A 82 -19.54 -15.35 9.60
N ALA A 83 -19.01 -15.10 8.40
CA ALA A 83 -17.99 -15.94 7.78
C ALA A 83 -16.69 -15.97 8.57
N SER A 84 -16.26 -14.84 9.16
CA SER A 84 -15.02 -14.75 9.95
C SER A 84 -15.03 -15.56 11.24
N ARG A 85 -16.22 -15.95 11.74
CA ARG A 85 -16.34 -16.86 12.90
C ARG A 85 -16.07 -18.31 12.51
N ASN A 86 -16.36 -18.68 11.25
CA ASN A 86 -16.25 -20.04 10.75
C ASN A 86 -14.94 -20.27 9.97
N ASP A 87 -14.38 -19.22 9.35
CA ASP A 87 -13.12 -19.23 8.59
C ASP A 87 -12.11 -18.25 9.24
N PRO A 88 -11.29 -18.69 10.20
CA PRO A 88 -10.32 -17.83 10.87
C PRO A 88 -9.22 -17.30 9.94
N ASP A 89 -8.95 -17.97 8.81
CA ASP A 89 -7.98 -17.50 7.81
C ASP A 89 -8.48 -16.24 7.09
N LEU A 90 -9.79 -15.97 7.09
CA LEU A 90 -10.37 -14.82 6.40
C LEU A 90 -9.78 -13.49 6.88
N LYS A 91 -9.39 -13.41 8.17
CA LYS A 91 -8.66 -12.26 8.72
C LYS A 91 -7.29 -12.09 8.07
N MET A 92 -6.52 -13.16 7.95
CA MET A 92 -5.21 -13.15 7.29
C MET A 92 -5.34 -12.75 5.80
N PHE A 93 -6.35 -13.28 5.10
CA PHE A 93 -6.61 -12.92 3.70
C PHE A 93 -6.94 -11.43 3.54
N LEU A 94 -7.71 -10.86 4.47
CA LEU A 94 -8.03 -9.43 4.50
C LEU A 94 -6.79 -8.57 4.78
N GLU A 95 -5.93 -9.01 5.70
CA GLU A 95 -4.66 -8.38 6.00
C GLU A 95 -3.73 -8.36 4.76
N VAL A 96 -3.62 -9.48 4.03
CA VAL A 96 -2.93 -9.53 2.71
C VAL A 96 -3.56 -8.57 1.70
N ASN A 97 -4.88 -8.54 1.61
CA ASN A 97 -5.61 -7.66 0.68
C ASN A 97 -5.30 -6.17 0.94
N ASN A 98 -5.27 -5.78 2.22
CA ASN A 98 -4.91 -4.44 2.65
C ASN A 98 -3.45 -4.10 2.33
N MET A 99 -2.53 -5.06 2.47
CA MET A 99 -1.13 -4.86 2.09
C MET A 99 -0.98 -4.66 0.58
N LEU A 100 -1.68 -5.46 -0.26
CA LEU A 100 -1.69 -5.29 -1.72
C LEU A 100 -2.23 -3.92 -2.14
N ARG A 101 -3.34 -3.48 -1.52
CA ARG A 101 -3.87 -2.12 -1.70
C ARG A 101 -2.85 -1.05 -1.30
N THR A 102 -2.12 -1.27 -0.21
CA THR A 102 -1.10 -0.34 0.28
C THR A 102 0.08 -0.27 -0.70
N PHE A 103 0.53 -1.39 -1.27
CA PHE A 103 1.53 -1.37 -2.34
C PHE A 103 1.06 -0.62 -3.59
N SER A 104 -0.22 -0.75 -3.98
CA SER A 104 -0.77 0.11 -5.04
C SER A 104 -0.62 1.59 -4.68
N ALA A 105 -0.91 1.96 -3.43
CA ALA A 105 -0.73 3.34 -2.98
C ALA A 105 0.74 3.78 -2.97
N VAL A 106 1.69 2.90 -2.62
CA VAL A 106 3.14 3.17 -2.70
C VAL A 106 3.51 3.61 -4.11
N PHE A 107 3.17 2.80 -5.11
CA PHE A 107 3.55 3.10 -6.50
C PHE A 107 2.75 4.26 -7.09
N LEU A 108 1.51 4.48 -6.65
CA LEU A 108 0.77 5.70 -6.99
C LEU A 108 1.45 6.96 -6.44
N CYS A 109 1.94 6.93 -5.20
CA CYS A 109 2.65 8.07 -4.62
C CYS A 109 3.92 8.39 -5.41
N LEU A 110 4.69 7.37 -5.82
CA LEU A 110 5.89 7.57 -6.64
C LEU A 110 5.53 8.18 -8.01
N LEU A 111 4.44 7.74 -8.65
CA LEU A 111 3.94 8.35 -9.88
C LEU A 111 3.57 9.84 -9.71
N VAL A 112 2.94 10.19 -8.59
CA VAL A 112 2.62 11.59 -8.28
C VAL A 112 3.90 12.41 -8.14
N VAL A 113 4.93 11.88 -7.48
CA VAL A 113 6.23 12.58 -7.36
C VAL A 113 6.89 12.73 -8.73
N PHE A 114 6.88 11.70 -9.59
CA PHE A 114 7.37 11.83 -10.96
C PHE A 114 6.61 12.90 -11.76
N LEU A 115 5.28 12.96 -11.62
CA LEU A 115 4.48 14.00 -12.26
C LEU A 115 4.87 15.39 -11.75
N LEU A 116 5.11 15.55 -10.45
CA LEU A 116 5.59 16.81 -9.88
C LEU A 116 6.98 17.17 -10.41
N SER A 117 7.92 16.23 -10.49
CA SER A 117 9.25 16.45 -11.09
C SER A 117 9.15 16.90 -12.55
N PHE A 118 8.24 16.31 -13.34
CA PHE A 118 7.99 16.73 -14.72
C PHE A 118 7.48 18.17 -14.80
N LEU A 119 6.51 18.54 -13.95
CA LEU A 119 5.97 19.91 -13.93
C LEU A 119 7.02 20.94 -13.49
N VAL A 120 7.80 20.62 -12.46
CA VAL A 120 8.87 21.50 -11.95
C VAL A 120 9.92 21.76 -13.03
N GLN A 121 10.33 20.73 -13.77
CA GLN A 121 11.25 20.87 -14.89
C GLN A 121 10.63 21.67 -16.04
N HIS A 122 9.35 21.45 -16.35
CA HIS A 122 8.66 22.14 -17.42
C HIS A 122 8.47 23.64 -17.16
N PHE A 123 8.24 24.02 -15.89
CA PHE A 123 8.00 25.40 -15.47
C PHE A 123 9.23 26.12 -14.86
N ASP A 124 10.43 25.52 -14.91
CA ASP A 124 11.68 26.05 -14.34
C ASP A 124 11.56 26.50 -12.85
N ILE A 125 10.91 25.69 -12.01
CA ILE A 125 10.69 26.01 -10.59
C ILE A 125 11.95 25.65 -9.78
N LYS A 126 12.86 26.63 -9.62
CA LYS A 126 14.20 26.46 -9.00
C LYS A 126 14.26 26.12 -7.50
N TRP A 127 13.13 26.14 -6.81
CA TRP A 127 13.03 26.07 -5.34
C TRP A 127 12.58 24.68 -4.87
N PHE A 128 12.35 23.76 -5.81
CA PHE A 128 11.99 22.38 -5.55
C PHE A 128 13.14 21.45 -5.96
N LEU A 129 13.87 20.94 -4.97
CA LEU A 129 15.06 20.11 -5.14
C LEU A 129 14.68 18.62 -5.18
N ILE A 130 14.12 18.17 -6.30
CA ILE A 130 13.96 16.73 -6.60
C ILE A 130 14.69 16.45 -7.91
N GLU A 131 15.28 15.24 -8.03
CA GLU A 131 15.85 14.79 -9.30
C GLU A 131 14.85 14.93 -10.46
N GLY A 132 15.41 15.17 -11.65
CA GLY A 132 14.64 15.36 -12.87
C GLY A 132 13.75 14.16 -13.21
N PHE A 133 12.74 14.39 -14.04
CA PHE A 133 11.82 13.34 -14.45
C PHE A 133 12.53 12.16 -15.13
N SER A 134 12.30 10.94 -14.63
CA SER A 134 12.79 9.70 -15.24
C SER A 134 11.67 8.90 -15.87
N ILE A 135 11.71 8.77 -17.21
CA ILE A 135 10.75 7.94 -17.96
C ILE A 135 10.81 6.48 -17.50
N ALA A 136 12.02 5.95 -17.28
CA ALA A 136 12.20 4.57 -16.84
C ALA A 136 11.61 4.34 -15.44
N GLY A 137 11.90 5.24 -14.48
CA GLY A 137 11.38 5.16 -13.11
C GLY A 137 9.85 5.32 -13.05
N SER A 138 9.31 6.27 -13.82
CA SER A 138 7.86 6.47 -13.96
C SER A 138 7.18 5.24 -14.59
N SER A 139 7.77 4.66 -15.64
CA SER A 139 7.23 3.47 -16.30
C SER A 139 7.27 2.25 -15.38
N ALA A 140 8.36 2.05 -14.64
CA ALA A 140 8.47 0.98 -13.65
C ALA A 140 7.43 1.13 -12.52
N SER A 141 7.27 2.35 -12.00
CA SER A 141 6.25 2.66 -10.98
C SER A 141 4.84 2.40 -11.50
N PHE A 142 4.54 2.79 -12.74
CA PHE A 142 3.24 2.53 -13.37
C PHE A 142 2.97 1.04 -13.53
N PHE A 143 3.96 0.28 -14.00
CA PHE A 143 3.83 -1.17 -14.15
C PHE A 143 3.58 -1.87 -12.81
N LEU A 144 4.36 -1.53 -11.78
CA LEU A 144 4.20 -2.08 -10.42
C LEU A 144 2.85 -1.68 -9.81
N PHE A 145 2.40 -0.44 -10.01
CA PHE A 145 1.07 0.01 -9.62
C PHE A 145 -0.02 -0.88 -10.21
N LEU A 146 0.03 -1.14 -11.53
CA LEU A 146 -0.95 -2.00 -12.20
C LEU A 146 -0.94 -3.42 -11.62
N ILE A 147 0.23 -4.03 -11.45
CA ILE A 147 0.33 -5.38 -10.88
C ILE A 147 -0.31 -5.43 -9.48
N MET A 148 0.01 -4.47 -8.61
CA MET A 148 -0.54 -4.43 -7.26
C MET A 148 -2.06 -4.20 -7.27
N MET A 149 -2.57 -3.37 -8.17
CA MET A 149 -4.01 -3.16 -8.35
C MET A 149 -4.72 -4.45 -8.78
N PHE A 150 -4.19 -5.17 -9.76
CA PHE A 150 -4.79 -6.43 -10.20
C PHE A 150 -4.66 -7.53 -9.13
N ALA A 151 -3.56 -7.58 -8.39
CA ALA A 151 -3.39 -8.48 -7.25
C ALA A 151 -4.43 -8.18 -6.15
N TYR A 152 -4.62 -6.90 -5.80
CA TYR A 152 -5.65 -6.45 -4.86
C TYR A 152 -7.06 -6.86 -5.31
N ARG A 153 -7.40 -6.67 -6.59
CA ARG A 153 -8.68 -7.13 -7.15
C ARG A 153 -8.86 -8.64 -7.05
N LYS A 154 -7.83 -9.41 -7.41
CA LYS A 154 -7.84 -10.87 -7.34
C LYS A 154 -8.06 -11.35 -5.91
N GLN A 155 -7.33 -10.80 -4.96
CA GLN A 155 -7.44 -11.15 -3.56
C GLN A 155 -8.80 -10.78 -2.97
N THR A 156 -9.32 -9.60 -3.30
CA THR A 156 -10.69 -9.19 -2.93
C THR A 156 -11.73 -10.20 -3.44
N SER A 157 -11.60 -10.68 -4.69
CA SER A 157 -12.51 -11.69 -5.23
C SER A 157 -12.45 -13.03 -4.47
N TYR A 158 -11.26 -13.46 -4.03
CA TYR A 158 -11.14 -14.68 -3.23
C TYR A 158 -11.79 -14.54 -1.85
N ILE A 159 -11.65 -13.39 -1.21
CA ILE A 159 -12.33 -13.10 0.06
C ILE A 159 -13.84 -13.19 -0.11
N VAL A 160 -14.40 -12.56 -1.15
CA VAL A 160 -15.85 -12.61 -1.42
C VAL A 160 -16.31 -14.05 -1.67
N LYS A 161 -15.57 -14.85 -2.43
CA LYS A 161 -15.90 -16.27 -2.64
C LYS A 161 -15.89 -17.07 -1.35
N ARG A 162 -14.91 -16.86 -0.46
CA ARG A 162 -14.85 -17.52 0.85
C ARG A 162 -16.04 -17.15 1.72
N ILE A 163 -16.39 -15.86 1.78
CA ILE A 163 -17.56 -15.39 2.53
C ILE A 163 -18.84 -16.07 2.02
N ASN A 164 -19.07 -16.05 0.70
CA ASN A 164 -20.26 -16.63 0.10
C ASN A 164 -20.38 -18.14 0.37
N ASN A 165 -19.26 -18.88 0.45
CA ASN A 165 -19.28 -20.31 0.76
C ASN A 165 -19.62 -20.62 2.22
N GLN A 166 -19.59 -19.63 3.11
CA GLN A 166 -19.91 -19.77 4.54
C GLN A 166 -21.30 -19.23 4.89
N THR A 167 -21.90 -18.43 4.02
CA THR A 167 -23.22 -17.81 4.21
C THR A 167 -24.31 -18.37 3.31
N ALA A 168 -23.96 -19.24 2.36
CA ALA A 168 -24.89 -20.02 1.53
C ALA A 168 -25.21 -21.36 2.22
#